data_AF-A0A854N503-F1
#
_entry.id   AF-A0A854N503-F1
#
_cell.length_a   1.000
_cell.length_b   1.000
_cell.length_c   1.000
_cell.angle_alpha   90.00
_cell.angle_beta   90.00
_cell.angle_gamma   90.00
#
_symmetry.space_group_name_H-M   'P 1'
#
loop_
_entity.id
_entity.type
_entity.pdbx_description
1 polymer ?
#
loop_
_entity_poly.entity_id
_entity_poly.type
_entity_poly.pdbx_seq_one_letter_code
_entity_poly.pdbx_strand_id
1 'polypeptide(L)'
;MGKYIVVVESEKPPQIFIHDDVPNIGKVLEIKAEEIPNRVTAAWLMERYSLSRKTIVDELRAHNLGTNGKHLYNPATVMPILDNLNKAKAQRQARRKN
;
A
#
# COMPACT_ATOMS: atom_id res chain seq x y z
N MET A 1 -6.98 -27.05 0.97
CA MET A 1 -5.64 -26.45 0.78
C MET A 1 -5.70 -25.03 1.32
N GLY A 2 -4.94 -24.72 2.37
CA GLY A 2 -5.01 -23.42 3.06
C GLY A 2 -4.12 -22.37 2.40
N LYS A 3 -4.53 -21.09 2.49
CA LYS A 3 -3.68 -19.94 2.13
C LYS A 3 -2.94 -19.49 3.39
N TYR A 4 -1.61 -19.38 3.31
CA TYR A 4 -0.76 -18.93 4.40
C TYR A 4 -0.08 -17.61 4.00
N ILE A 5 0.04 -16.67 4.95
CA ILE A 5 0.80 -15.43 4.80
C ILE A 5 2.00 -15.53 5.73
N VAL A 6 3.20 -15.32 5.20
CA VAL A 6 4.46 -15.34 5.96
C VAL A 6 5.00 -13.91 6.04
N VAL A 7 5.35 -13.46 7.23
CA VAL A 7 6.06 -12.20 7.47
C VAL A 7 7.49 -12.56 7.88
N VAL A 8 8.49 -12.06 7.15
CA VAL A 8 9.90 -12.37 7.38
C VAL A 8 10.62 -11.11 7.84
N GLU A 9 11.27 -11.18 9.01
CA GLU A 9 12.18 -10.14 9.49
C GLU A 9 13.61 -10.53 9.09
N SER A 10 14.30 -9.62 8.39
CA SER A 10 15.67 -9.83 7.95
C SER A 10 16.38 -8.49 7.79
N GLU A 11 17.66 -8.41 8.17
CA GLU A 11 18.50 -7.22 7.96
C GLU A 11 18.74 -6.92 6.48
N LYS A 12 18.76 -7.97 5.65
CA LYS A 12 18.86 -7.87 4.18
C LYS A 12 17.55 -8.33 3.54
N PRO A 13 17.06 -7.68 2.47
CA PRO A 13 15.86 -8.12 1.79
C PRO A 13 15.94 -9.60 1.41
N PRO A 14 14.92 -10.42 1.74
CA PRO A 14 14.92 -11.83 1.37
C PRO A 14 14.89 -11.95 -0.15
N GLN A 15 15.73 -12.83 -0.68
CA GLN A 15 15.72 -13.20 -2.09
C GLN A 15 15.03 -14.55 -2.18
N ILE A 16 13.94 -14.61 -2.96
CA ILE A 16 13.16 -15.82 -3.17
C ILE A 16 13.04 -16.01 -4.68
N PHE A 17 13.46 -17.17 -5.17
CA PHE A 17 13.39 -17.55 -6.56
C PHE A 17 12.40 -18.69 -6.75
N ILE A 18 11.85 -18.80 -7.96
CA ILE A 18 11.02 -19.94 -8.33
C ILE A 18 11.89 -21.20 -8.23
N HIS A 19 11.33 -22.26 -7.65
CA HIS A 19 11.97 -23.54 -7.34
C HIS A 19 12.95 -23.56 -6.16
N ASP A 20 13.11 -22.46 -5.44
CA ASP A 20 13.82 -22.49 -4.16
C ASP A 20 13.15 -23.45 -3.17
N ASP A 21 13.96 -24.23 -2.47
CA ASP A 21 13.52 -25.02 -1.33
C ASP A 21 13.67 -24.18 -0.05
N VAL A 22 12.53 -23.80 0.53
CA VAL A 22 12.45 -23.06 1.79
C VAL A 22 12.38 -24.07 2.94
N PRO A 23 13.40 -24.14 3.82
CA PRO A 23 13.45 -25.13 4.89
C PRO A 23 12.19 -25.09 5.76
N ASN A 24 11.63 -26.27 6.07
CA ASN A 24 10.41 -26.45 6.88
C ASN A 24 9.12 -25.84 6.29
N ILE A 25 9.13 -25.31 5.06
CA ILE A 25 7.95 -24.77 4.38
C ILE A 25 7.67 -25.55 3.09
N GLY A 26 8.69 -25.77 2.26
CA GLY A 26 8.57 -26.47 0.99
C GLY A 26 9.11 -25.66 -0.19
N LYS A 27 8.66 -26.01 -1.40
CA LYS A 27 9.17 -25.45 -2.65
C LYS A 27 8.37 -24.24 -3.11
N VAL A 28 9.06 -23.21 -3.60
CA VAL A 28 8.43 -22.06 -4.24
C VAL A 28 7.95 -22.47 -5.64
N LEU A 29 6.64 -22.56 -5.82
CA LEU A 29 6.02 -22.93 -7.11
C LEU A 29 5.63 -21.72 -7.95
N GLU A 30 5.19 -20.64 -7.31
CA GLU A 30 4.69 -19.45 -7.98
C GLU A 30 5.00 -18.22 -7.11
N ILE A 31 5.49 -17.15 -7.74
CA ILE A 31 5.67 -15.85 -7.11
C ILE A 31 4.71 -14.88 -7.78
N LYS A 32 3.72 -14.39 -7.04
CA LYS A 32 2.84 -13.31 -7.49
C LYS A 32 3.26 -12.01 -6.81
N ALA A 33 3.58 -11.00 -7.60
CA ALA A 33 3.58 -9.64 -7.09
C ALA A 33 2.14 -9.25 -6.73
N GLU A 34 1.95 -8.48 -5.66
CA GLU A 34 0.67 -7.83 -5.42
C GLU A 34 0.41 -6.89 -6.61
N GLU A 35 -0.50 -7.27 -7.49
CA GLU A 35 -0.90 -6.41 -8.62
C GLU A 35 -1.71 -5.25 -8.05
N ILE A 36 -1.03 -4.14 -7.77
CA ILE A 36 -1.72 -2.89 -7.49
C ILE A 36 -2.46 -2.50 -8.78
N PRO A 37 -3.80 -2.33 -8.75
CA PRO A 37 -4.55 -2.00 -9.95
C PRO A 37 -4.03 -0.72 -10.60
N ASN A 38 -3.93 -0.68 -11.92
CA ASN A 38 -3.47 0.50 -12.67
C ASN A 38 -4.22 1.80 -12.28
N ARG A 39 -5.47 1.67 -11.81
CA ARG A 39 -6.27 2.77 -11.29
C ARG A 39 -7.00 2.33 -10.03
N VAL A 40 -6.91 3.16 -9.00
CA VAL A 40 -7.58 2.93 -7.72
C VAL A 40 -8.58 4.04 -7.43
N THR A 41 -9.61 3.70 -6.67
CA THR A 41 -10.61 4.68 -6.22
C THR A 41 -10.15 5.37 -4.94
N ALA A 42 -10.78 6.51 -4.61
CA ALA A 42 -10.59 7.13 -3.30
C ALA A 42 -10.92 6.15 -2.15
N ALA A 43 -11.92 5.27 -2.30
CA ALA A 43 -12.28 4.29 -1.28
C ALA A 43 -11.14 3.28 -1.01
N TRP A 44 -10.50 2.79 -2.07
CA TRP A 44 -9.35 1.89 -1.96
C TRP A 44 -8.19 2.55 -1.21
N LEU A 45 -7.94 3.84 -1.45
CA LEU A 45 -6.92 4.60 -0.74
C LEU A 45 -7.29 4.86 0.73
N MET A 46 -8.59 5.01 1.05
CA MET A 46 -9.05 5.18 2.44
C MET A 46 -8.74 3.96 3.30
N GLU A 47 -8.96 2.76 2.75
CA GLU A 47 -8.68 1.48 3.43
C GLU A 47 -7.20 1.34 3.80
N ARG A 48 -6.30 1.87 2.97
CA ARG A 48 -4.84 1.77 3.19
C ARG A 48 -4.29 2.83 4.13
N TYR A 49 -4.77 4.07 4.05
CA TYR A 49 -4.15 5.21 4.73
C TYR A 49 -4.86 5.66 6.00
N SER A 50 -6.01 5.07 6.37
CA SER A 50 -6.84 5.53 7.49
C SER A 50 -7.14 7.04 7.43
N LEU A 51 -7.24 7.58 6.22
CA LEU A 51 -7.53 8.99 5.94
C LEU A 51 -8.99 9.14 5.52
N SER A 52 -9.60 10.28 5.88
CA SER A 52 -10.95 10.60 5.43
C SER A 52 -11.00 10.78 3.91
N ARG A 53 -12.14 10.44 3.29
CA ARG A 53 -12.38 10.66 1.86
C ARG A 53 -12.07 12.09 1.44
N LYS A 54 -12.55 13.05 2.24
CA LYS A 54 -12.36 14.48 1.99
C LYS A 54 -10.87 14.84 1.93
N THR A 55 -10.08 14.37 2.89
CA THR A 55 -8.63 14.59 2.91
C THR A 55 -7.97 14.03 1.66
N ILE A 56 -8.31 12.79 1.26
CA ILE A 56 -7.71 12.16 0.06
C ILE A 56 -8.08 12.94 -1.20
N VAL A 57 -9.35 13.32 -1.36
CA VAL A 57 -9.82 14.05 -2.55
C VAL A 57 -9.24 15.46 -2.61
N ASP A 58 -9.15 16.16 -1.48
CA ASP A 58 -8.61 17.53 -1.44
C ASP A 58 -7.09 17.51 -1.70
N GLU A 59 -6.35 16.56 -1.14
CA GLU A 59 -4.90 16.40 -1.36
C GLU A 59 -4.57 15.97 -2.80
N LEU A 60 -5.33 15.00 -3.33
CA LEU A 60 -5.04 14.41 -4.65
C LEU A 60 -5.80 15.06 -5.80
N ARG A 61 -6.43 16.21 -5.59
CA ARG A 61 -7.30 16.86 -6.58
C ARG A 61 -6.63 17.05 -7.94
N ALA A 62 -5.36 17.44 -7.95
CA ALA A 62 -4.56 17.65 -9.16
C ALA A 62 -4.22 16.35 -9.91
N HIS A 63 -4.33 15.19 -9.26
CA HIS A 63 -4.02 13.88 -9.80
C HIS A 63 -5.27 13.06 -10.12
N ASN A 64 -6.46 13.66 -10.07
CA ASN A 64 -7.70 12.98 -10.41
C ASN A 64 -7.74 12.69 -11.92
N LEU A 65 -7.74 11.41 -12.28
CA LEU A 65 -7.88 10.93 -13.65
C LEU A 65 -9.31 10.45 -13.96
N GLY A 66 -10.25 10.66 -13.04
CA GLY A 66 -11.66 10.35 -13.20
C GLY A 66 -12.51 11.60 -13.43
N THR A 67 -13.79 11.52 -13.09
CA THR A 67 -14.75 12.62 -13.21
C THR A 67 -15.14 13.16 -11.83
N ASN A 68 -15.87 14.28 -11.78
CA ASN A 68 -16.32 14.90 -10.53
C ASN A 68 -17.12 13.93 -9.61
N GLY A 69 -17.77 12.90 -10.18
CA GLY A 69 -18.49 11.88 -9.42
C GLY A 69 -17.65 10.66 -9.00
N LYS A 70 -16.58 10.35 -9.74
CA LYS A 70 -15.75 9.16 -9.50
C LYS A 70 -14.27 9.50 -9.62
N HIS A 71 -13.64 9.68 -8.46
CA HIS A 71 -12.21 9.96 -8.37
C HIS A 71 -11.40 8.69 -8.61
N LEU A 72 -10.51 8.76 -9.58
CA LEU A 72 -9.60 7.68 -9.96
C LEU A 72 -8.17 8.19 -9.94
N TYR A 73 -7.26 7.37 -9.44
CA TYR A 73 -5.87 7.76 -9.26
C TYR A 73 -4.93 6.68 -9.79
N ASN A 74 -3.77 7.11 -10.29
CA ASN A 74 -2.65 6.21 -10.52
C ASN A 74 -1.93 5.97 -9.18
N PRO A 75 -1.91 4.74 -8.64
CA PRO A 75 -1.29 4.44 -7.35
C PRO A 75 0.18 4.82 -7.28
N ALA A 76 0.93 4.59 -8.36
CA ALA A 76 2.36 4.89 -8.41
C ALA A 76 2.65 6.39 -8.18
N THR A 77 1.71 7.25 -8.57
CA THR A 77 1.83 8.70 -8.39
C THR A 77 1.35 9.16 -7.01
N VAL A 78 0.22 8.62 -6.54
CA VAL A 78 -0.47 9.18 -5.36
C VAL A 78 -0.06 8.55 -4.03
N MET A 79 0.41 7.29 -4.05
CA MET A 79 0.81 6.61 -2.82
C MET A 79 2.01 7.26 -2.11
N PRO A 80 3.08 7.67 -2.82
CA PRO A 80 4.18 8.39 -2.17
C PRO A 80 3.74 9.71 -1.51
N ILE A 81 2.76 10.41 -2.09
CA ILE A 81 2.20 11.65 -1.53
C ILE A 81 1.46 11.34 -0.22
N LEU A 82 0.58 10.33 -0.24
CA LEU A 82 -0.20 9.92 0.92
C LEU A 82 0.67 9.32 2.03
N ASP A 83 1.74 8.58 1.70
CA ASP A 83 2.71 8.07 2.67
C ASP A 83 3.35 9.21 3.48
N ASN A 84 3.78 10.28 2.79
CA ASN A 84 4.37 11.45 3.43
C ASN A 84 3.35 12.18 4.30
N LEU A 85 2.12 12.36 3.81
CA LEU A 85 1.02 12.97 4.57
C LEU A 85 0.70 12.18 5.85
N ASN A 86 0.66 10.85 5.75
CA ASN A 86 0.33 9.98 6.88
C ASN A 86 1.45 10.00 7.94
N LYS A 87 2.72 9.93 7.51
CA LYS A 87 3.88 10.08 8.41
C LYS A 87 3.87 11.42 9.15
N ALA A 88 3.59 12.52 8.46
CA ALA A 88 3.53 13.84 9.07
C ALA A 88 2.40 13.95 10.12
N LYS A 89 1.24 13.34 9.86
CA LYS A 89 0.14 13.28 10.84
C LYS A 89 0.51 12.46 12.07
N ALA A 90 1.10 11.29 11.89
CA ALA A 90 1.54 10.43 12.99
C ALA A 90 2.54 11.16 13.91
N GLN A 91 3.52 11.86 13.33
CA GLN A 91 4.48 12.66 14.10
C GLN A 91 3.82 13.78 14.92
N ARG A 92 2.84 14.49 14.34
CA ARG A 92 2.09 15.54 15.05
C ARG A 92 1.27 14.97 16.21
N GLN A 93 0.68 13.79 16.04
CA GLN A 93 -0.08 13.13 17.10
C GLN A 93 0.82 12.65 18.24
N ALA A 94 2.02 12.15 17.93
CA ALA A 94 3.00 11.75 18.94
C ALA A 94 3.43 12.95 19.80
N ARG A 95 3.68 14.12 19.18
CA ARG A 95 4.04 15.35 19.92
C ARG A 95 2.94 15.87 20.85
N ARG A 96 1.67 15.55 20.60
CA ARG A 96 0.54 15.98 21.45
C ARG A 96 0.31 15.09 22.67
N LYS A 97 0.97 13.93 22.73
CA LYS A 97 0.86 12.98 23.85
C LYS A 97 1.96 13.17 24.89
N ASN A 98 2.97 14.00 24.60
CA ASN A 98 4.00 14.45 25.55
C ASN A 98 3.63 15.84 26.08
#